data_AF-A0A935J4U3-F1
#
_entry.id   AF-A0A935J4U3-F1
#
_cell.length_a   1.000
_cell.length_b   1.000
_cell.length_c   1.000
_cell.angle_alpha   90.00
_cell.angle_beta   90.00
_cell.angle_gamma   90.00
#
_symmetry.space_group_name_H-M   'P 1'
#
loop_
_entity.id
_entity.type
_entity.pdbx_description
1 polymer ?
#
loop_
_entity_poly.entity_id
_entity_poly.type
_entity_poly.pdbx_seq_one_letter_code
_entity_poly.pdbx_strand_id
1 'polypeptide(L)'
;MSRTLLDLESFLELSEAMAGAAVAQEWESLVEIGEQRGVLANQLPADLGATLPPAEQAHARTIIEHCQQLDTQTRSLVEERQNALRVLLREPDSPR
;
A
#
# COMPACT_ATOMS: atom_id res chain seq x y z
N MET A 1 -12.11 -13.38 16.66
CA MET A 1 -11.61 -12.42 15.66
C MET A 1 -12.75 -12.07 14.73
N SER A 2 -13.13 -10.80 14.66
CA SER A 2 -14.19 -10.35 13.76
C SER A 2 -13.76 -10.47 12.29
N ARG A 3 -14.76 -10.54 11.39
CA ARG A 3 -14.50 -10.52 9.95
C ARG A 3 -13.78 -9.23 9.52
N THR A 4 -14.17 -8.10 10.10
CA THR A 4 -13.54 -6.80 9.86
C THR A 4 -12.06 -6.78 10.24
N LEU A 5 -11.68 -7.41 11.35
CA LEU A 5 -10.26 -7.49 11.73
C LEU A 5 -9.47 -8.39 10.77
N LEU A 6 -10.05 -9.50 10.31
CA LEU A 6 -9.44 -10.34 9.28
C LEU A 6 -9.24 -9.60 7.95
N ASP A 7 -10.24 -8.84 7.51
CA ASP A 7 -10.13 -8.04 6.29
C ASP A 7 -9.07 -6.92 6.45
N LEU A 8 -8.88 -6.37 7.66
CA LEU A 8 -7.77 -5.44 7.95
C LEU A 8 -6.39 -6.12 7.93
N GLU A 9 -6.27 -7.34 8.43
CA GLU A 9 -5.03 -8.12 8.35
C GLU A 9 -4.66 -8.41 6.88
N SER A 10 -5.61 -8.84 6.06
CA SER A 10 -5.38 -9.03 4.62
C SER A 10 -5.03 -7.70 3.92
N PHE A 11 -5.60 -6.58 4.36
CA PHE A 11 -5.22 -5.26 3.84
C PHE A 11 -3.79 -4.89 4.21
N LEU A 12 -3.33 -5.26 5.41
CA LEU A 12 -1.93 -5.09 5.82
C LEU A 12 -0.99 -5.94 4.97
N GLU A 13 -1.29 -7.22 4.78
CA GLU A 13 -0.48 -8.12 3.95
C GLU A 13 -0.29 -7.58 2.53
N LEU A 14 -1.36 -7.04 1.93
CA LEU A 14 -1.29 -6.39 0.62
C LEU A 14 -0.46 -5.09 0.66
N SER A 15 -0.54 -4.33 1.76
CA SER A 15 0.26 -3.10 1.93
C SER A 15 1.76 -3.42 2.08
N GLU A 16 2.11 -4.48 2.80
CA GLU A 16 3.48 -4.98 2.94
C GLU A 16 4.01 -5.52 1.61
N ALA A 17 3.21 -6.30 0.88
CA ALA A 17 3.56 -6.81 -0.44
C ALA A 17 3.78 -5.68 -1.45
N MET A 18 2.93 -4.64 -1.43
CA MET A 18 3.06 -3.46 -2.28
C MET A 18 4.35 -2.68 -1.97
N ALA A 19 4.70 -2.51 -0.70
CA ALA A 19 5.96 -1.89 -0.29
C ALA A 19 7.17 -2.74 -0.72
N GLY A 20 7.08 -4.07 -0.60
CA GLY A 20 8.10 -5.00 -1.09
C GLY A 20 8.30 -4.90 -2.60
N ALA A 21 7.22 -4.88 -3.38
CA ALA A 21 7.27 -4.69 -4.83
C ALA A 21 7.89 -3.32 -5.20
N ALA A 22 7.59 -2.26 -4.46
CA ALA A 22 8.20 -0.94 -4.66
C ALA A 22 9.72 -0.97 -4.45
N VAL A 23 10.19 -1.63 -3.38
CA VAL A 23 11.62 -1.81 -3.09
C VAL A 23 12.30 -2.65 -4.17
N ALA A 24 11.66 -3.73 -4.62
CA ALA A 24 12.14 -4.60 -5.69
C ALA A 24 12.03 -3.97 -7.10
N GLN A 25 11.39 -2.80 -7.22
CA GLN A 25 11.08 -2.13 -8.48
C GLN A 25 10.20 -2.97 -9.43
N GLU A 26 9.37 -3.84 -8.87
CA GLU A 26 8.40 -4.67 -9.58
C GLU A 26 7.12 -3.87 -9.84
N TRP A 27 7.19 -2.93 -10.80
CA TRP A 27 6.13 -1.94 -11.01
C TRP A 27 4.80 -2.55 -11.47
N GLU A 28 4.83 -3.64 -12.24
CA GLU A 28 3.62 -4.36 -12.66
C GLU A 28 2.94 -5.01 -11.45
N SER A 29 3.68 -5.78 -10.65
CA SER A 29 3.22 -6.36 -9.38
C SER A 29 2.66 -5.29 -8.44
N LEU A 30 3.33 -4.12 -8.34
CA LEU A 30 2.88 -3.02 -7.50
C LEU A 30 1.49 -2.50 -7.92
N VAL A 31 1.22 -2.42 -9.22
CA VAL A 31 -0.09 -2.01 -9.74
C VAL A 31 -1.14 -3.08 -9.45
N GLU A 32 -0.86 -4.35 -9.75
CA GLU A 32 -1.79 -5.46 -9.51
C GLU A 32 -2.18 -5.59 -8.03
N ILE A 33 -1.18 -5.50 -7.14
CA ILE A 33 -1.40 -5.52 -5.68
C ILE A 33 -2.20 -4.28 -5.25
N GLY A 34 -1.90 -3.11 -5.82
CA GLY A 34 -2.63 -1.87 -5.55
C GLY A 34 -4.12 -1.97 -5.91
N GLU A 35 -4.46 -2.63 -7.02
CA GLU A 35 -5.86 -2.89 -7.40
C GLU A 35 -6.55 -3.83 -6.41
N GLN A 36 -5.92 -4.94 -6.04
CA GLN A 36 -6.46 -5.90 -5.06
C GLN A 36 -6.71 -5.21 -3.70
N ARG A 37 -5.74 -4.40 -3.27
CA ARG A 37 -5.82 -3.61 -2.04
C ARG A 37 -6.97 -2.58 -2.11
N GLY A 38 -7.16 -1.95 -3.26
CA GLY A 38 -8.27 -1.02 -3.50
C GLY A 38 -9.64 -1.69 -3.44
N VAL A 39 -9.78 -2.91 -3.98
CA VAL A 39 -11.02 -3.71 -3.86
C VAL A 39 -11.34 -4.00 -2.40
N LEU A 40 -10.34 -4.42 -1.61
CA LEU A 40 -10.53 -4.72 -0.19
C LEU A 40 -10.87 -3.46 0.63
N ALA A 41 -10.24 -2.32 0.33
CA ALA A 41 -10.56 -1.04 0.95
C ALA A 41 -12.03 -0.65 0.77
N ASN A 42 -12.61 -0.92 -0.41
CA ASN A 42 -14.01 -0.64 -0.71
C ASN A 42 -14.99 -1.59 0.00
N GLN A 43 -14.51 -2.75 0.49
CA GLN A 43 -15.30 -3.72 1.24
C GLN A 43 -15.27 -3.45 2.75
N LEU A 44 -14.27 -2.72 3.24
CA LEU A 44 -14.17 -2.34 4.65
C LEU A 44 -15.30 -1.36 5.03
N PRO A 45 -15.89 -1.49 6.23
CA PRO A 45 -16.94 -0.60 6.67
C PRO A 45 -16.37 0.80 6.95
N ALA A 46 -17.17 1.82 6.64
CA ALA A 46 -16.78 3.22 6.84
C ALA A 46 -16.53 3.56 8.33
N ASP A 47 -17.24 2.89 9.25
CA ASP A 47 -17.04 3.02 10.69
C ASP A 47 -16.52 1.70 11.29
N LEU A 48 -15.19 1.59 11.33
CA LEU A 48 -14.49 0.45 11.93
C LEU A 48 -14.73 0.40 13.45
N GLY A 49 -14.89 1.54 14.12
CA GLY A 49 -15.09 1.61 15.57
C GLY A 49 -16.43 1.06 16.03
N ALA A 50 -17.48 1.27 15.23
CA ALA A 50 -18.80 0.69 15.46
C ALA A 50 -18.86 -0.82 15.14
N THR A 51 -17.99 -1.31 14.26
CA THR A 51 -18.02 -2.70 13.78
C THR A 51 -17.09 -3.62 14.58
N LEU A 52 -15.97 -3.09 15.08
CA LEU A 52 -14.96 -3.87 15.81
C LEU A 52 -15.29 -3.98 17.31
N PRO A 53 -15.24 -5.20 17.88
CA PRO A 53 -15.30 -5.39 19.33
C PRO A 53 -14.20 -4.59 20.05
N PRO A 54 -14.45 -4.04 21.26
CA PRO A 54 -13.46 -3.25 21.99
C PRO A 54 -12.10 -3.94 22.19
N ALA A 55 -12.11 -5.27 22.34
CA ALA A 55 -10.88 -6.08 22.49
C ALA A 55 -10.02 -6.11 21.22
N GLU A 56 -10.59 -5.84 20.05
CA GLU A 56 -9.93 -5.90 18.74
C GLU A 56 -9.51 -4.51 18.23
N GLN A 57 -10.05 -3.43 18.81
CA GLN A 57 -9.81 -2.06 18.37
C GLN A 57 -8.33 -1.64 18.49
N ALA A 58 -7.64 -2.09 19.55
CA ALA A 58 -6.22 -1.81 19.72
C ALA A 58 -5.38 -2.44 18.58
N HIS A 59 -5.70 -3.68 18.19
CA HIS A 59 -5.00 -4.36 17.11
C HIS A 59 -5.30 -3.71 15.75
N ALA A 60 -6.58 -3.42 15.47
CA ALA A 60 -6.97 -2.71 14.26
C ALA A 60 -6.26 -1.36 14.12
N ARG A 61 -6.10 -0.62 15.23
CA ARG A 61 -5.37 0.65 15.24
C ARG A 61 -3.90 0.45 14.85
N THR A 62 -3.22 -0.54 15.43
CA THR A 62 -1.83 -0.87 15.08
C THR A 62 -1.69 -1.22 13.60
N ILE A 63 -2.63 -2.00 13.06
CA ILE A 63 -2.67 -2.35 11.63
C ILE A 63 -2.78 -1.09 10.76
N ILE A 64 -3.72 -0.19 11.09
CA ILE A 64 -3.95 1.06 10.33
C ILE A 64 -2.71 1.96 10.36
N GLU A 65 -2.12 2.14 11.54
CA GLU A 65 -0.90 2.94 11.71
C GLU A 65 0.27 2.36 10.90
N HIS A 66 0.42 1.02 10.87
CA HIS A 66 1.45 0.37 10.06
C HIS A 66 1.21 0.54 8.56
N CYS A 67 -0.04 0.38 8.09
CA CYS A 67 -0.40 0.61 6.69
C CYS A 67 -0.06 2.04 6.24
N GLN A 68 -0.33 3.05 7.09
CA GLN A 68 -0.01 4.45 6.78
C GLN A 68 1.49 4.69 6.63
N GLN A 69 2.30 4.01 7.44
CA GLN A 69 3.76 4.06 7.33
C GLN A 69 4.24 3.43 6.01
N LEU A 70 3.72 2.26 5.66
CA LEU A 70 4.03 1.56 4.40
C LEU A 70 3.61 2.37 3.17
N ASP A 71 2.46 3.04 3.23
CA ASP A 71 1.99 3.94 2.17
C ASP A 71 2.92 5.13 1.96
N THR A 72 3.42 5.70 3.05
CA THR A 72 4.37 6.81 2.99
C THR A 72 5.70 6.36 2.37
N GLN A 73 6.21 5.20 2.78
CA GLN A 73 7.41 4.61 2.20
C GLN A 73 7.24 4.32 0.70
N THR A 74 6.16 3.64 0.32
CA THR A 74 5.88 3.26 -1.06
C THR A 74 5.77 4.48 -1.96
N ARG A 75 5.09 5.52 -1.50
CA ARG A 75 4.95 6.78 -2.23
C ARG A 75 6.29 7.43 -2.52
N SER A 76 7.17 7.53 -1.52
CA SER A 76 8.51 8.09 -1.69
C SER A 76 9.32 7.34 -2.75
N LEU A 77 9.26 6.00 -2.75
CA LEU A 77 9.97 5.15 -3.73
C LEU A 77 9.42 5.34 -5.16
N VAL A 78 8.10 5.41 -5.30
CA VAL A 78 7.46 5.66 -6.59
C VAL A 78 7.81 7.05 -7.12
N GLU A 79 7.79 8.08 -6.26
CA GLU A 79 8.15 9.45 -6.62
C GLU A 79 9.62 9.54 -7.05
N GLU A 80 10.54 8.92 -6.31
CA GLU A 80 11.96 8.83 -6.68
C GLU A 80 12.13 8.19 -8.07
N ARG A 81 11.46 7.05 -8.30
CA ARG A 81 11.51 6.37 -9.60
C ARG A 81 10.96 7.23 -10.73
N GLN A 82 9.81 7.88 -10.52
CA GLN A 82 9.21 8.77 -11.53
C GLN A 82 10.14 9.92 -11.87
N ASN A 83 10.83 10.50 -10.88
CA ASN A 83 11.80 11.56 -11.10
C ASN A 83 13.00 11.06 -11.92
N ALA A 84 13.54 9.88 -11.59
CA ALA A 84 14.62 9.26 -12.36
C ALA A 84 14.22 9.01 -13.82
N LEU A 85 13.01 8.48 -14.06
CA LEU A 85 12.49 8.26 -15.41
C LEU A 85 12.29 9.57 -16.18
N ARG A 86 11.80 10.63 -15.52
CA ARG A 86 11.67 11.96 -16.14
C ARG A 86 13.01 12.52 -16.59
N VAL A 87 14.08 12.30 -15.83
CA VAL A 87 15.44 12.72 -16.22
C VAL A 87 15.90 11.93 -17.44
N LEU A 88 15.84 10.60 -17.38
CA LEU A 88 16.27 9.71 -18.48
C LEU A 88 15.51 9.98 -19.79
N LEU A 89 14.21 10.23 -19.72
CA LEU A 89 13.39 10.50 -20.91
C LEU A 89 13.57 11.92 -21.46
N ARG A 90 14.18 12.83 -20.69
CA ARG A 90 14.46 14.22 -21.11
C ARG A 90 15.88 14.42 -21.60
N GLU A 91 16.80 13.48 -21.36
CA GLU A 91 18.13 13.53 -21.98
C GLU A 91 17.99 13.31 -23.49
N PRO A 92 18.42 14.26 -24.34
CA PRO A 92 18.49 14.02 -25.78
C PRO A 92 19.55 12.93 -26.02
N ASP A 93 19.24 12.01 -26.94
CA ASP A 93 20.13 10.94 -27.41
C ASP A 93 21.60 11.39 -27.42
N SER A 94 22.46 10.74 -26.64
CA SER A 94 23.90 10.97 -26.74
C SER A 94 24.34 10.61 -28.17
N PRO A 95 24.87 11.56 -28.97
CA PRO A 95 25.38 11.22 -30.28
C PRO A 95 26.62 10.33 -30.08
N ARG A 96 26.57 9.11 -30.65
CA ARG A 96 27.74 8.26 -30.87
C ARG A 96 28.68 8.89 -31.89
#